data_AF-A0A9E5QT91-F1
#
_entry.id   AF-A0A9E5QT91-F1
#
_cell.length_a   1.000
_cell.length_b   1.000
_cell.length_c   1.000
_cell.angle_alpha   90.00
_cell.angle_beta   90.00
_cell.angle_gamma   90.00
#
_symmetry.space_group_name_H-M   'P 1'
#
loop_
_entity.id
_entity.type
_entity.pdbx_description
1 polymer ?
#
loop_
_entity_poly.entity_id
_entity_poly.type
_entity_poly.pdbx_seq_one_letter_code
_entity_poly.pdbx_strand_id
1 'polypeptide(L)'
;KINHNEFLSYPNTYDQSLFASVEQAFDMGAVAVGATVYFGSPESRRQIWEISQAFHRAHELGLATFLWCYLRNSAFKKDGVDYHVAADLTSQANHLGVTIEADIIKQKMAENNGGFDAIKFAKTHPKVYSDLTSPHPIDLVRYQVAGCYMGRAGLINSGGESKGAGDLAQAVRTAVINKRAGGMGLISGRKAFQKPTKDGVALLNAIQDVYLSKDVTVA
;
A
#
# COMPACT_ATOMS: atom_id res chain seq x y z
N LYS A 1 9.22 8.08 -8.39
CA LYS A 1 8.01 8.55 -7.68
C LYS A 1 7.85 10.04 -7.98
N ILE A 2 6.69 10.49 -8.45
CA ILE A 2 6.51 11.83 -9.03
C ILE A 2 5.96 12.88 -8.05
N ASN A 3 5.42 12.46 -6.90
CA ASN A 3 4.92 13.37 -5.86
C ASN A 3 5.48 13.08 -4.47
N HIS A 4 5.60 14.14 -3.65
CA HIS A 4 6.22 14.08 -2.33
C HIS A 4 5.47 14.94 -1.31
N ASN A 5 5.58 14.56 -0.04
CA ASN A 5 5.23 15.48 1.06
C ASN A 5 6.46 16.31 1.32
N GLU A 6 6.33 17.62 1.33
CA GLU A 6 7.37 18.48 1.86
C GLU A 6 7.15 18.57 3.39
N PHE A 7 8.18 18.19 4.16
CA PHE A 7 8.15 18.24 5.62
C PHE A 7 8.93 19.46 6.15
N LEU A 8 9.00 20.53 5.34
CA LEU A 8 9.76 21.74 5.61
C LEU A 8 8.83 22.95 5.86
N SER A 9 7.56 22.70 6.20
CA SER A 9 6.58 23.72 6.60
C SER A 9 6.10 23.53 8.04
N TYR A 10 5.76 24.63 8.70
CA TYR A 10 5.15 24.64 10.04
C TYR A 10 3.83 25.44 10.05
N PRO A 11 2.72 24.85 10.53
CA PRO A 11 2.59 23.47 11.02
C PRO A 11 2.75 22.44 9.89
N ASN A 12 3.17 21.23 10.25
CA ASN A 12 3.32 20.14 9.28
C ASN A 12 1.98 19.86 8.58
N THR A 13 2.02 19.76 7.26
CA THR A 13 0.90 19.29 6.45
C THR A 13 1.19 17.88 5.91
N TYR A 14 0.14 17.17 5.50
CA TYR A 14 0.25 15.86 4.86
C TYR A 14 -0.25 15.97 3.42
N ASP A 15 0.37 16.87 2.67
CA ASP A 15 0.01 17.06 1.28
C ASP A 15 0.95 16.27 0.36
N GLN A 16 0.47 15.82 -0.80
CA GLN A 16 1.32 15.26 -1.83
C GLN A 16 1.27 16.21 -3.02
N SER A 17 2.41 16.81 -3.33
CA SER A 17 2.56 17.73 -4.46
C SER A 17 3.45 17.09 -5.52
N LEU A 18 3.13 17.33 -6.80
CA LEU A 18 3.96 16.89 -7.91
C LEU A 18 5.30 17.62 -7.90
N PHE A 19 6.39 16.86 -7.93
CA PHE A 19 7.77 17.35 -7.97
C PHE A 19 8.44 17.03 -9.32
N ALA A 20 7.85 16.10 -10.08
CA ALA A 20 8.31 15.71 -11.40
C ALA A 20 7.11 15.40 -12.30
N SER A 21 7.29 15.52 -13.62
CA SER A 21 6.31 15.10 -14.61
C SER A 21 6.51 13.63 -15.02
N VAL A 22 5.53 13.10 -15.76
CA VAL A 22 5.62 11.76 -16.35
C VAL A 22 6.66 11.73 -17.47
N GLU A 23 6.74 12.79 -18.26
CA GLU A 23 7.72 12.96 -19.35
C GLU A 23 9.14 12.88 -18.80
N GLN A 24 9.43 13.54 -17.68
CA GLN A 24 10.76 13.44 -17.06
C GLN A 24 11.10 11.99 -16.69
N ALA A 25 10.15 11.21 -16.19
CA ALA A 25 10.37 9.79 -15.91
C ALA A 25 10.62 8.98 -17.19
N PHE A 26 9.85 9.25 -18.24
CA PHE A 26 10.02 8.63 -19.55
C PHE A 26 11.40 8.94 -20.17
N ASP A 27 11.80 10.21 -20.19
CA ASP A 27 13.07 10.68 -20.76
C ASP A 27 14.29 10.10 -20.01
N MET A 28 14.14 9.82 -18.71
CA MET A 28 15.16 9.13 -17.90
C MET A 28 15.26 7.63 -18.17
N GLY A 29 14.37 7.06 -18.99
CA GLY A 29 14.29 5.62 -19.24
C GLY A 29 13.65 4.82 -18.09
N ALA A 30 12.82 5.46 -17.26
CA ALA A 30 12.07 4.72 -16.25
C ALA A 30 11.08 3.75 -16.92
N VAL A 31 10.87 2.58 -16.32
CA VAL A 31 9.85 1.60 -16.76
C VAL A 31 8.49 1.83 -16.09
N ALA A 32 8.45 2.69 -15.08
CA ALA A 32 7.28 2.94 -14.28
C ALA A 32 7.32 4.31 -13.59
N VAL A 33 6.16 4.89 -13.36
CA VAL A 33 5.96 6.00 -12.42
C VAL A 33 5.33 5.51 -11.13
N GLY A 34 5.57 6.24 -10.05
CA GLY A 34 4.94 5.95 -8.78
C GLY A 34 4.43 7.21 -8.12
N ALA A 35 3.30 7.12 -7.42
CA ALA A 35 2.71 8.24 -6.70
C ALA A 35 2.18 7.80 -5.33
N THR A 36 1.86 8.76 -4.47
CA THR A 36 1.13 8.54 -3.23
C THR A 36 -0.12 9.38 -3.23
N VAL A 37 -1.22 8.79 -2.77
CA VAL A 37 -2.41 9.52 -2.37
C VAL A 37 -2.64 9.25 -0.89
N TYR A 38 -2.86 10.30 -0.13
CA TYR A 38 -3.24 10.23 1.27
C TYR A 38 -4.77 10.23 1.41
N PHE A 39 -5.39 9.08 1.22
CA PHE A 39 -6.84 8.91 1.30
C PHE A 39 -7.38 9.30 2.70
N GLY A 40 -8.45 10.11 2.71
CA GLY A 40 -9.05 10.63 3.94
C GLY A 40 -8.43 11.94 4.43
N SER A 41 -7.36 12.46 3.80
CA SER A 41 -6.85 13.79 4.09
C SER A 41 -7.73 14.87 3.42
N PRO A 42 -7.70 16.14 3.90
CA PRO A 42 -8.40 17.25 3.24
C PRO A 42 -8.03 17.40 1.75
N GLU A 43 -6.75 17.21 1.42
CA GLU A 43 -6.21 17.39 0.07
C GLU A 43 -6.41 16.16 -0.84
N SER A 44 -6.94 15.05 -0.30
CA SER A 44 -7.04 13.78 -1.02
C SER A 44 -7.78 13.88 -2.35
N ARG A 45 -8.82 14.72 -2.45
CA ARG A 45 -9.57 14.92 -3.70
C ARG A 45 -8.70 15.52 -4.81
N ARG A 46 -7.85 16.50 -4.48
CA ARG A 46 -6.91 17.10 -5.43
C ARG A 46 -5.86 16.09 -5.86
N GLN A 47 -5.27 15.38 -4.89
CA GLN A 47 -4.28 14.33 -5.15
C GLN A 47 -4.83 13.23 -6.06
N ILE A 48 -6.07 12.77 -5.86
CA ILE A 48 -6.73 11.78 -6.72
C ILE A 48 -6.83 12.30 -8.16
N TRP A 49 -7.24 13.55 -8.34
CA TRP A 49 -7.38 14.15 -9.68
C TRP A 49 -6.03 14.32 -10.39
N GLU A 50 -5.03 14.85 -9.70
CA GLU A 50 -3.67 15.01 -10.24
C GLU A 50 -3.06 13.66 -10.65
N ILE A 51 -3.18 12.65 -9.78
CA ILE A 51 -2.61 11.32 -10.05
C ILE A 51 -3.38 10.56 -11.12
N SER A 52 -4.71 10.73 -11.22
CA SER A 52 -5.47 10.15 -12.32
C SER A 52 -5.00 10.64 -13.69
N GLN A 53 -4.66 11.93 -13.83
CA GLN A 53 -4.11 12.46 -15.07
C GLN A 53 -2.69 11.98 -15.34
N ALA A 54 -1.85 11.96 -14.31
CA ALA A 54 -0.48 11.49 -14.45
C ALA A 54 -0.42 10.00 -14.83
N PHE A 55 -1.31 9.18 -14.28
CA PHE A 55 -1.35 7.75 -14.58
C PHE A 55 -1.86 7.49 -15.99
N HIS A 56 -2.89 8.23 -16.42
CA HIS A 56 -3.33 8.22 -17.81
C HIS A 56 -2.21 8.56 -18.78
N ARG A 57 -1.45 9.63 -18.48
CA ARG A 57 -0.30 10.02 -19.28
C ARG A 57 0.81 8.96 -19.27
N ALA A 58 1.05 8.30 -18.14
CA ALA A 58 2.02 7.22 -18.05
C ALA A 58 1.62 6.03 -18.93
N HIS A 59 0.35 5.66 -18.95
CA HIS A 59 -0.16 4.61 -19.83
C HIS A 59 -0.03 4.97 -21.32
N GLU A 60 -0.27 6.22 -21.72
CA GLU A 60 -0.01 6.69 -23.10
C GLU A 60 1.46 6.53 -23.53
N LEU A 61 2.40 6.66 -22.59
CA LEU A 61 3.84 6.49 -22.82
C LEU A 61 4.34 5.05 -22.58
N GLY A 62 3.45 4.11 -22.25
CA GLY A 62 3.81 2.71 -22.01
C GLY A 62 4.52 2.44 -20.68
N LEU A 63 4.36 3.33 -19.69
CA LEU A 63 4.92 3.19 -18.35
C LEU A 63 3.93 2.49 -17.41
N ALA A 64 4.43 1.56 -16.59
CA ALA A 64 3.62 1.00 -15.50
C ALA A 64 3.39 2.02 -14.38
N THR A 65 2.33 1.87 -13.62
CA THR A 65 1.95 2.80 -12.54
C THR A 65 1.89 2.11 -11.17
N PHE A 66 2.52 2.74 -10.18
CA PHE A 66 2.53 2.27 -8.79
C PHE A 66 1.88 3.29 -7.87
N LEU A 67 0.80 2.95 -7.19
CA LEU A 67 0.12 3.85 -6.26
C LEU A 67 0.22 3.40 -4.81
N TRP A 68 0.76 4.28 -3.98
CA TRP A 68 0.68 4.13 -2.54
C TRP A 68 -0.67 4.67 -2.07
N CYS A 69 -1.57 3.78 -1.65
CA CYS A 69 -2.92 4.13 -1.22
C CYS A 69 -3.02 4.35 0.29
N TYR A 70 -2.23 5.23 0.87
CA TYR A 70 -2.19 5.34 2.33
C TYR A 70 -3.36 6.12 2.90
N LEU A 71 -3.95 5.60 3.98
CA LEU A 71 -4.90 6.36 4.78
C LEU A 71 -4.19 7.45 5.59
N ARG A 72 -4.83 8.62 5.70
CA ARG A 72 -4.32 9.73 6.50
C ARG A 72 -5.47 10.59 7.04
N ASN A 73 -5.92 10.31 8.25
CA ASN A 73 -6.87 11.15 8.96
C ASN A 73 -6.76 10.91 10.47
N SER A 74 -6.63 11.97 11.28
CA SER A 74 -6.53 11.82 12.74
C SER A 74 -7.76 11.14 13.35
N ALA A 75 -8.95 11.33 12.76
CA ALA A 75 -10.19 10.69 13.19
C ALA A 75 -10.21 9.17 12.99
N PHE A 76 -9.26 8.60 12.25
CA PHE A 76 -9.13 7.15 12.11
C PHE A 76 -8.48 6.49 13.34
N LYS A 77 -8.10 7.29 14.34
CA LYS A 77 -7.87 6.81 15.70
C LYS A 77 -9.11 7.08 16.53
N LYS A 78 -9.72 6.03 17.07
CA LYS A 78 -10.94 6.15 17.86
C LYS A 78 -10.88 5.18 19.03
N ASP A 79 -11.21 5.67 20.22
CA ASP A 79 -11.29 4.88 21.46
C ASP A 79 -10.00 4.07 21.74
N GLY A 80 -8.84 4.66 21.45
CA GLY A 80 -7.52 4.02 21.62
C GLY A 80 -7.10 3.05 20.52
N VAL A 81 -7.95 2.79 19.52
CA VAL A 81 -7.66 1.90 18.38
C VAL A 81 -7.27 2.72 17.14
N ASP A 82 -6.20 2.31 16.47
CA ASP A 82 -5.75 2.90 15.21
C ASP A 82 -6.27 2.09 14.01
N TYR A 83 -7.20 2.67 13.23
CA TYR A 83 -7.81 2.04 12.06
C TYR A 83 -7.12 2.40 10.73
N HIS A 84 -5.97 3.08 10.72
CA HIS A 84 -5.26 3.41 9.48
C HIS A 84 -4.80 2.18 8.67
N VAL A 85 -4.80 1.00 9.28
CA VAL A 85 -4.49 -0.29 8.66
C VAL A 85 -5.67 -1.26 8.70
N ALA A 86 -6.89 -0.76 8.88
CA ALA A 86 -8.08 -1.60 8.86
C ALA A 86 -8.34 -2.16 7.46
N ALA A 87 -8.63 -3.45 7.37
CA ALA A 87 -8.82 -4.15 6.10
C ALA A 87 -9.91 -3.52 5.24
N ASP A 88 -11.06 -3.16 5.83
CA ASP A 88 -12.17 -2.48 5.16
C ASP A 88 -11.77 -1.11 4.60
N LEU A 89 -11.13 -0.25 5.40
CA LEU A 89 -10.73 1.09 4.97
C LEU A 89 -9.63 1.04 3.90
N THR A 90 -8.61 0.20 4.11
CA THR A 90 -7.48 0.08 3.19
C THR A 90 -7.90 -0.60 1.88
N SER A 91 -8.82 -1.57 1.92
CA SER A 91 -9.40 -2.17 0.72
C SER A 91 -10.17 -1.14 -0.12
N GLN A 92 -10.94 -0.25 0.51
CA GLN A 92 -11.60 0.84 -0.20
C GLN A 92 -10.60 1.81 -0.85
N ALA A 93 -9.52 2.17 -0.15
CA ALA A 93 -8.46 3.02 -0.72
C ALA A 93 -7.73 2.32 -1.88
N ASN A 94 -7.52 1.00 -1.80
CA ASN A 94 -6.97 0.21 -2.90
C ASN A 94 -7.90 0.26 -4.12
N HIS A 95 -9.19 0.02 -3.93
CA HIS A 95 -10.19 0.08 -4.99
C HIS A 95 -10.18 1.42 -5.71
N LEU A 96 -10.21 2.54 -4.96
CA LEU A 96 -10.11 3.87 -5.55
C LEU A 96 -8.80 4.05 -6.32
N GLY A 97 -7.70 3.52 -5.82
CA GLY A 97 -6.42 3.53 -6.51
C GLY A 97 -6.46 2.82 -7.86
N VAL A 98 -7.07 1.63 -7.90
CA VAL A 98 -7.21 0.87 -9.15
C VAL A 98 -8.10 1.60 -10.16
N THR A 99 -9.15 2.29 -9.69
CA THR A 99 -10.03 3.06 -10.60
C THR A 99 -9.35 4.25 -11.27
N ILE A 100 -8.20 4.70 -10.76
CA ILE A 100 -7.38 5.76 -11.37
C ILE A 100 -6.13 5.20 -12.04
N GLU A 101 -6.27 4.03 -12.66
CA GLU A 101 -5.27 3.39 -13.53
C GLU A 101 -3.97 2.97 -12.83
N ALA A 102 -4.04 2.62 -11.54
CA ALA A 102 -2.91 1.98 -10.86
C ALA A 102 -2.76 0.51 -11.28
N ASP A 103 -1.62 0.15 -11.88
CA ASP A 103 -1.28 -1.24 -12.21
C ASP A 103 -0.91 -2.04 -10.96
N ILE A 104 -0.17 -1.39 -10.05
CA ILE A 104 0.24 -1.96 -8.77
C ILE A 104 -0.13 -1.01 -7.62
N ILE A 105 -0.93 -1.52 -6.69
CA ILE A 105 -1.24 -0.89 -5.42
C ILE A 105 -0.19 -1.28 -4.39
N LYS A 106 0.36 -0.27 -3.73
CA LYS A 106 1.12 -0.44 -2.51
C LYS A 106 0.29 0.01 -1.30
N GLN A 107 0.15 -0.91 -0.34
CA GLN A 107 -0.60 -0.65 0.88
C GLN A 107 0.15 -1.15 2.12
N LYS A 108 -0.12 -0.58 3.29
CA LYS A 108 0.29 -1.18 4.56
C LYS A 108 -0.45 -2.50 4.78
N MET A 109 0.22 -3.50 5.36
CA MET A 109 -0.46 -4.75 5.69
C MET A 109 -1.62 -4.48 6.66
N ALA A 110 -2.77 -5.07 6.39
CA ALA A 110 -3.90 -4.96 7.31
C ALA A 110 -3.61 -5.72 8.61
N GLU A 111 -3.90 -5.08 9.75
CA GLU A 111 -3.69 -5.66 11.09
C GLU A 111 -4.99 -5.75 11.91
N ASN A 112 -6.02 -5.01 11.50
CA ASN A 112 -7.34 -5.02 12.11
C ASN A 112 -8.42 -4.80 11.04
N ASN A 113 -9.67 -4.63 11.47
CA ASN A 113 -10.81 -4.40 10.59
C ASN A 113 -11.88 -3.54 11.29
N GLY A 114 -12.96 -3.19 10.60
CA GLY A 114 -14.11 -2.50 11.18
C GLY A 114 -13.92 -1.00 11.36
N GLY A 115 -13.04 -0.39 10.57
CA GLY A 115 -12.85 1.06 10.60
C GLY A 115 -14.11 1.81 10.17
N PHE A 116 -14.88 1.30 9.22
CA PHE A 116 -16.15 1.94 8.82
C PHE A 116 -17.19 1.90 9.93
N ASP A 117 -17.32 0.77 10.65
CA ASP A 117 -18.27 0.62 11.77
C ASP A 117 -17.88 1.50 12.96
N ALA A 118 -16.58 1.55 13.26
CA ALA A 118 -16.06 2.33 14.36
C ALA A 118 -16.19 3.83 14.10
N ILE A 119 -15.73 4.32 12.95
CA ILE A 119 -15.60 5.76 12.66
C ILE A 119 -16.91 6.35 12.12
N LYS A 120 -17.72 5.56 11.40
CA LYS A 120 -19.04 5.94 10.86
C LYS A 120 -19.02 7.08 9.84
N PHE A 121 -18.02 7.11 8.96
CA PHE A 121 -17.92 8.10 7.86
C PHE A 121 -18.28 7.53 6.47
N ALA A 122 -18.49 6.23 6.35
CA ALA A 122 -18.88 5.57 5.11
C ALA A 122 -19.91 4.46 5.38
N LYS A 123 -20.25 3.71 4.32
CA LYS A 123 -21.21 2.61 4.37
C LYS A 123 -20.48 1.29 4.17
N THR A 124 -20.95 0.27 4.88
CA THR A 124 -20.43 -1.09 4.83
C THR A 124 -21.58 -2.06 5.12
N HIS A 125 -21.48 -3.29 4.63
CA HIS A 125 -22.50 -4.31 4.83
C HIS A 125 -22.07 -5.27 5.95
N PRO A 126 -22.96 -5.73 6.84
CA PRO A 126 -22.58 -6.65 7.93
C PRO A 126 -21.79 -7.89 7.50
N LYS A 127 -22.11 -8.41 6.30
CA LYS A 127 -21.40 -9.54 5.67
C LYS A 127 -19.91 -9.33 5.45
N VAL A 128 -19.44 -8.08 5.36
CA VAL A 128 -18.00 -7.77 5.30
C VAL A 128 -17.29 -8.40 6.50
N TYR A 129 -17.93 -8.40 7.67
CA TYR A 129 -17.32 -8.84 8.93
C TYR A 129 -17.74 -10.24 9.35
N SER A 130 -18.89 -10.73 8.88
CA SER A 130 -19.37 -12.08 9.21
C SER A 130 -18.96 -13.16 8.20
N ASP A 131 -18.91 -12.82 6.90
CA ASP A 131 -18.82 -13.82 5.83
C ASP A 131 -17.57 -13.63 4.95
N LEU A 132 -17.16 -12.38 4.69
CA LEU A 132 -16.16 -12.05 3.68
C LEU A 132 -14.73 -11.94 4.21
N THR A 133 -14.54 -11.86 5.52
CA THR A 133 -13.22 -11.82 6.15
C THR A 133 -13.28 -12.35 7.58
N SER A 134 -12.12 -12.57 8.18
CA SER A 134 -11.97 -13.00 9.57
C SER A 134 -10.81 -12.23 10.23
N PRO A 135 -10.62 -12.37 11.56
CA PRO A 135 -9.44 -11.81 12.22
C PRO A 135 -8.11 -12.44 11.79
N HIS A 136 -8.12 -13.52 10.99
CA HIS A 136 -6.90 -14.16 10.53
C HIS A 136 -6.12 -13.22 9.59
N PRO A 137 -4.80 -13.00 9.79
CA PRO A 137 -4.03 -12.03 9.02
C PRO A 137 -4.06 -12.22 7.50
N ILE A 138 -4.12 -13.48 7.04
CA ILE A 138 -4.25 -13.79 5.61
C ILE A 138 -5.60 -13.30 5.07
N ASP A 139 -6.69 -13.45 5.83
CA ASP A 139 -8.04 -13.06 5.38
C ASP A 139 -8.19 -11.54 5.35
N LEU A 140 -7.58 -10.83 6.31
CA LEU A 140 -7.52 -9.36 6.31
C LEU A 140 -6.79 -8.83 5.07
N VAL A 141 -5.64 -9.40 4.74
CA VAL A 141 -4.87 -9.00 3.54
C VAL A 141 -5.57 -9.47 2.26
N ARG A 142 -6.24 -10.63 2.26
CA ARG A 142 -7.05 -11.08 1.11
C ARG A 142 -8.18 -10.10 0.84
N TYR A 143 -8.77 -9.51 1.87
CA TYR A 143 -9.75 -8.44 1.70
C TYR A 143 -9.16 -7.18 1.06
N GLN A 144 -7.89 -6.85 1.31
CA GLN A 144 -7.18 -5.80 0.55
C GLN A 144 -6.99 -6.16 -0.92
N VAL A 145 -6.65 -7.44 -1.21
CA VAL A 145 -6.51 -7.97 -2.58
C VAL A 145 -7.84 -7.93 -3.33
N ALA A 146 -8.95 -8.18 -2.65
CA ALA A 146 -10.29 -8.05 -3.23
C ALA A 146 -10.56 -6.63 -3.74
N GLY A 147 -10.13 -5.61 -2.98
CA GLY A 147 -10.16 -4.20 -3.40
C GLY A 147 -9.32 -3.92 -4.64
N CYS A 148 -8.32 -4.76 -4.95
CA CYS A 148 -7.53 -4.70 -6.17
C CYS A 148 -8.12 -5.55 -7.32
N TYR A 149 -9.45 -5.67 -7.39
CA TYR A 149 -10.17 -6.55 -8.32
C TYR A 149 -9.68 -8.00 -8.27
N MET A 150 -9.67 -8.55 -7.05
CA MET A 150 -9.21 -9.93 -6.80
C MET A 150 -7.78 -10.21 -7.27
N GLY A 151 -6.91 -9.19 -7.22
CA GLY A 151 -5.52 -9.28 -7.63
C GLY A 151 -5.24 -9.04 -9.10
N ARG A 152 -6.25 -8.65 -9.91
CA ARG A 152 -6.02 -8.21 -11.30
C ARG A 152 -5.08 -7.00 -11.35
N ALA A 153 -5.31 -6.03 -10.48
CA ALA A 153 -4.30 -5.03 -10.16
C ALA A 153 -3.45 -5.59 -9.01
N GLY A 154 -2.14 -5.46 -9.12
CA GLY A 154 -1.24 -6.07 -8.14
C GLY A 154 -1.33 -5.45 -6.77
N LEU A 155 -1.36 -6.26 -5.71
CA LEU A 155 -1.16 -5.76 -4.34
C LEU A 155 0.25 -6.10 -3.84
N ILE A 156 1.01 -5.08 -3.48
CA ILE A 156 2.25 -5.21 -2.71
C ILE A 156 2.09 -4.59 -1.32
N ASN A 157 2.56 -5.28 -0.28
CA ASN A 157 2.60 -4.70 1.05
C ASN A 157 3.94 -4.01 1.36
N SER A 158 3.90 -3.01 2.23
CA SER A 158 5.14 -2.39 2.74
C SER A 158 5.90 -3.35 3.66
N GLY A 159 7.24 -3.36 3.58
CA GLY A 159 8.09 -4.09 4.53
C GLY A 159 8.05 -3.58 5.98
N GLY A 160 7.36 -2.46 6.24
CA GLY A 160 7.26 -1.83 7.56
C GLY A 160 8.51 -1.05 7.96
N GLU A 161 8.50 -0.52 9.18
CA GLU A 161 9.65 0.18 9.76
C GLU A 161 10.68 -0.81 10.31
N SER A 162 11.94 -0.39 10.36
CA SER A 162 13.02 -1.14 11.01
C SER A 162 12.84 -1.03 12.52
N LYS A 163 12.69 -2.17 13.20
CA LYS A 163 12.67 -2.25 14.66
C LYS A 163 13.94 -2.92 15.22
N GLY A 164 14.91 -3.21 14.36
CA GLY A 164 16.18 -3.81 14.75
C GLY A 164 16.10 -5.34 14.80
N ALA A 165 16.28 -5.90 16.00
CA ALA A 165 16.19 -7.34 16.21
C ALA A 165 14.80 -7.86 15.80
N GLY A 166 14.76 -8.88 14.93
CA GLY A 166 13.51 -9.47 14.44
C GLY A 166 12.99 -8.93 13.10
N ASP A 167 13.65 -7.93 12.50
CA ASP A 167 13.23 -7.38 11.19
C ASP A 167 13.15 -8.44 10.09
N LEU A 168 14.10 -9.40 10.08
CA LEU A 168 14.11 -10.51 9.13
C LEU A 168 12.87 -11.40 9.28
N ALA A 169 12.60 -11.87 10.50
CA ALA A 169 11.44 -12.71 10.79
C ALA A 169 10.12 -12.00 10.46
N GLN A 170 10.02 -10.70 10.76
CA GLN A 170 8.87 -9.89 10.38
C GLN A 170 8.73 -9.74 8.87
N ALA A 171 9.83 -9.47 8.15
CA ALA A 171 9.81 -9.36 6.70
C ALA A 171 9.33 -10.66 6.02
N VAL A 172 9.85 -11.81 6.48
CA VAL A 172 9.44 -13.14 6.01
C VAL A 172 7.96 -13.39 6.34
N ARG A 173 7.52 -13.11 7.57
CA ARG A 173 6.11 -13.26 7.96
C ARG A 173 5.19 -12.41 7.08
N THR A 174 5.55 -11.16 6.83
CA THR A 174 4.79 -10.26 5.94
C THR A 174 4.76 -10.78 4.51
N ALA A 175 5.88 -11.28 3.99
CA ALA A 175 5.92 -11.90 2.66
C ALA A 175 5.02 -13.13 2.56
N VAL A 176 5.04 -14.01 3.58
CA VAL A 176 4.19 -15.21 3.62
C VAL A 176 2.72 -14.81 3.65
N ILE A 177 2.32 -13.88 4.51
CA ILE A 177 0.92 -13.44 4.60
C ILE A 177 0.46 -12.81 3.28
N ASN A 178 1.26 -11.91 2.69
CA ASN A 178 0.92 -11.25 1.44
C ASN A 178 0.76 -12.28 0.31
N LYS A 179 1.73 -13.18 0.12
CA LYS A 179 1.66 -14.22 -0.91
C LYS A 179 0.46 -15.15 -0.71
N ARG A 180 0.26 -15.65 0.52
CA ARG A 180 -0.87 -16.53 0.85
C ARG A 180 -2.21 -15.85 0.60
N ALA A 181 -2.30 -14.54 0.80
CA ALA A 181 -3.51 -13.76 0.54
C ALA A 181 -3.78 -13.49 -0.96
N GLY A 182 -2.83 -13.80 -1.85
CA GLY A 182 -2.91 -13.48 -3.28
C GLY A 182 -2.24 -12.17 -3.68
N GLY A 183 -1.50 -11.53 -2.77
CA GLY A 183 -0.61 -10.43 -3.10
C GLY A 183 0.63 -10.90 -3.86
N MET A 184 1.31 -9.97 -4.54
CA MET A 184 2.38 -10.28 -5.50
C MET A 184 3.77 -9.83 -5.08
N GLY A 185 3.92 -9.22 -3.90
CA GLY A 185 5.22 -8.69 -3.53
C GLY A 185 5.25 -7.86 -2.26
N LEU A 186 6.47 -7.55 -1.85
CA LEU A 186 6.78 -6.54 -0.86
C LEU A 186 7.64 -5.44 -1.51
N ILE A 187 7.53 -4.24 -0.97
CA ILE A 187 8.48 -3.17 -1.24
C ILE A 187 9.14 -2.74 0.07
N SER A 188 10.46 -2.92 0.13
CA SER A 188 11.29 -2.66 1.30
C SER A 188 12.20 -1.47 1.06
N GLY A 189 12.15 -0.50 1.97
CA GLY A 189 13.01 0.69 1.96
C GLY A 189 13.90 0.69 3.20
N ARG A 190 13.56 1.54 4.17
CA ARG A 190 14.27 1.70 5.45
C ARG A 190 14.70 0.37 6.10
N LYS A 191 13.82 -0.64 6.11
CA LYS A 191 14.09 -1.96 6.69
C LYS A 191 15.28 -2.70 6.05
N ALA A 192 15.55 -2.50 4.76
CA ALA A 192 16.72 -3.06 4.10
C ALA A 192 17.91 -2.09 4.13
N PHE A 193 17.69 -0.82 3.83
CA PHE A 193 18.76 0.15 3.56
C PHE A 193 19.32 0.86 4.81
N GLN A 194 18.70 0.72 5.99
CA GLN A 194 19.27 1.20 7.27
C GLN A 194 20.09 0.12 8.00
N LYS A 195 20.43 -0.98 7.32
CA LYS A 195 21.22 -2.08 7.86
C LYS A 195 22.60 -2.13 7.19
N PRO A 196 23.59 -2.81 7.80
CA PRO A 196 24.80 -3.20 7.07
C PRO A 196 24.43 -3.88 5.75
N THR A 197 25.17 -3.61 4.68
CA THR A 197 24.84 -4.07 3.31
C THR A 197 24.54 -5.56 3.25
N LYS A 198 25.36 -6.39 3.93
CA LYS A 198 25.17 -7.85 3.98
C LYS A 198 23.82 -8.24 4.57
N ASP A 199 23.40 -7.58 5.64
CA ASP A 199 22.14 -7.86 6.35
C ASP A 199 20.94 -7.37 5.55
N GLY A 200 21.07 -6.22 4.88
CA GLY A 200 20.06 -5.70 3.95
C GLY A 200 19.83 -6.64 2.77
N VAL A 201 20.90 -7.15 2.15
CA VAL A 201 20.84 -8.14 1.06
C VAL A 201 20.21 -9.44 1.54
N ALA A 202 20.63 -9.96 2.70
CA ALA A 202 20.05 -11.17 3.27
C ALA A 202 18.54 -11.03 3.52
N LEU A 203 18.10 -9.86 3.99
CA LEU A 203 16.68 -9.56 4.19
C LEU A 203 15.89 -9.55 2.87
N LEU A 204 16.44 -8.94 1.81
CA LEU A 204 15.80 -8.91 0.50
C LEU A 204 15.71 -10.32 -0.13
N ASN A 205 16.78 -11.11 -0.03
CA ASN A 205 16.80 -12.49 -0.52
C ASN A 205 15.76 -13.35 0.21
N ALA A 206 15.67 -13.23 1.54
CA ALA A 206 14.67 -13.97 2.31
C ALA A 206 13.23 -13.63 1.91
N ILE A 207 12.94 -12.36 1.53
CA ILE A 207 11.65 -11.99 0.96
C ILE A 207 11.45 -12.68 -0.39
N GLN A 208 12.44 -12.63 -1.28
CA GLN A 208 12.37 -13.27 -2.61
C GLN A 208 12.15 -14.78 -2.51
N ASP A 209 12.84 -15.45 -1.59
CA ASP A 209 12.71 -16.89 -1.34
C ASP A 209 11.28 -17.29 -1.01
N VAL A 210 10.54 -16.45 -0.26
CA VAL A 210 9.11 -16.69 0.01
C VAL A 210 8.29 -16.68 -1.28
N TYR A 211 8.54 -15.72 -2.19
CA TYR A 211 7.81 -15.65 -3.46
C TYR A 211 8.21 -16.75 -4.45
N LEU A 212 9.46 -17.21 -4.41
CA LEU A 212 9.96 -18.32 -5.22
C LEU A 212 9.60 -19.70 -4.66
N SER A 213 9.36 -19.83 -3.35
CA SER A 213 9.03 -21.09 -2.69
C SER A 213 7.69 -21.65 -3.17
N LYS A 214 7.70 -22.90 -3.64
CA LYS A 214 6.49 -23.62 -4.04
C LYS A 214 5.63 -24.06 -2.84
N ASP A 215 6.22 -24.11 -1.64
CA ASP A 215 5.53 -24.52 -0.41
C ASP A 215 4.61 -23.41 0.13
N VAL A 216 4.88 -22.15 -0.24
CA VAL A 216 4.02 -21.01 0.09
C VAL A 216 3.09 -20.75 -1.09
N THR A 217 1.94 -21.43 -1.09
CA THR A 217 0.89 -21.25 -2.10
C THR A 217 -0.04 -20.08 -1.79
N VAL A 218 -0.96 -19.73 -2.70
CA VAL A 218 -2.16 -18.97 -2.31
C VAL A 218 -3.03 -19.87 -1.42
N ALA A 219 -3.63 -19.30 -0.38
CA ALA A 219 -4.46 -19.98 0.60
C ALA A 219 -5.95 -19.83 0.30
#